data_AF-A0AAD8YG12-F1
#
_entry.id   AF-A0AAD8YG12-F1
#
_cell.length_a   1.000
_cell.length_b   1.000
_cell.length_c   1.000
_cell.angle_alpha   90.00
_cell.angle_beta   90.00
_cell.angle_gamma   90.00
#
_symmetry.space_group_name_H-M   'P 1'
#
loop_
_entity.id
_entity.type
_entity.pdbx_description
1 polymer ?
#
loop_
_entity_poly.entity_id
_entity_poly.type
_entity_poly.pdbx_seq_one_letter_code
_entity_poly.pdbx_strand_id
1 'polypeptide(L)'
;MSTIRRGDCSPLPRRRDLHRRTNTTCTCCLISTKVAMDKPTGSAITAATDSATAHERTQFIRYTPNENAPGYNPQASQRIIRMVPKQIDPMQPPKHMHRKAPRGPAEDPVPVLHAPPEKLSKEEREAWNVPACISNWKNTRGYTIPLDKRLAADGRGLRDDATINPNFAVLSESLYVAERQAREEVRTRAAVQKRLVLDQRQRREDELRELAIRRDWSDLMWEVMPTAVLLLLPGMELCLRRLVDRTVPLTKMMTTLLKV
;
A
#
# COMPACT_ATOMS: atom_id res chain seq x y z
N MET A 1 -13.02 34.26 -54.21
CA MET A 1 -13.18 32.85 -54.63
C MET A 1 -11.90 32.42 -55.32
N SER A 2 -10.96 31.82 -54.58
CA SER A 2 -9.73 31.26 -55.14
C SER A 2 -9.90 29.75 -55.22
N THR A 3 -10.05 29.23 -56.44
CA THR A 3 -10.00 27.80 -56.75
C THR A 3 -8.62 27.26 -56.42
N ILE A 4 -8.50 26.58 -55.29
CA ILE A 4 -7.32 25.77 -54.94
C ILE A 4 -7.27 24.63 -55.96
N ARG A 5 -6.34 24.70 -56.91
CA ARG A 5 -6.02 23.60 -57.82
C ARG A 5 -5.63 22.41 -56.94
N ARG A 6 -6.39 21.31 -57.02
CA ARG A 6 -6.00 20.03 -56.44
C ARG A 6 -4.63 19.70 -57.05
N GLY A 7 -3.59 19.68 -56.22
CA GLY A 7 -2.29 19.19 -56.67
C GLY A 7 -2.48 17.76 -57.16
N ASP A 8 -2.06 17.51 -58.38
CA ASP A 8 -2.07 16.16 -58.96
C ASP A 8 -1.30 15.24 -58.01
N CYS A 9 -1.99 14.25 -57.46
CA CYS A 9 -1.33 13.15 -56.76
C CYS A 9 -0.52 12.38 -57.81
N SER A 10 0.77 12.70 -57.91
CA SER A 10 1.73 11.88 -58.65
C SER A 10 1.54 10.41 -58.24
N PRO A 11 1.38 9.47 -59.18
CA PRO A 11 1.26 8.07 -58.85
C PRO A 11 2.43 7.65 -57.95
N LEU A 12 2.14 6.91 -56.88
CA LEU A 12 3.20 6.31 -56.06
C LEU A 12 4.17 5.57 -56.99
N PRO A 13 5.50 5.73 -56.80
CA PRO A 13 6.48 5.05 -57.64
C PRO A 13 6.16 3.56 -57.68
N ARG A 14 6.17 2.96 -58.88
CA ARG A 14 5.88 1.53 -59.00
C ARG A 14 6.97 0.78 -58.25
N ARG A 15 6.69 -0.42 -57.73
CA ARG A 15 7.66 -1.26 -56.98
C ARG A 15 9.03 -1.43 -57.65
N ARG A 16 9.13 -1.20 -58.97
CA ARG A 16 10.35 -1.24 -59.78
C ARG A 16 11.28 -0.04 -59.59
N ASP A 17 10.81 1.07 -59.01
CA ASP A 17 11.58 2.30 -58.88
C ASP A 17 12.35 2.39 -57.54
N LEU A 18 12.02 1.54 -56.55
CA LEU A 18 12.80 1.38 -55.32
C LEU A 18 13.99 0.44 -55.56
N HIS A 19 15.05 0.96 -56.17
CA HIS A 19 16.30 0.23 -56.31
C HIS A 19 17.04 0.18 -54.97
N ARG A 20 17.25 -1.02 -54.43
CA ARG A 20 18.20 -1.22 -53.34
C ARG A 20 19.57 -0.77 -53.82
N ARG A 21 20.26 0.05 -53.02
CA ARG A 21 21.66 0.43 -53.30
C ARG A 21 22.51 -0.82 -53.53
N THR A 22 23.44 -0.74 -54.49
CA THR A 22 24.36 -1.84 -54.80
C THR A 22 25.21 -2.19 -53.57
N ASN A 23 25.66 -3.44 -53.48
CA ASN A 23 26.48 -3.88 -52.35
C ASN A 23 27.77 -3.03 -52.21
N THR A 24 28.37 -2.61 -53.33
CA THR A 24 29.57 -1.76 -53.36
C THR A 24 29.33 -0.37 -52.78
N THR A 25 28.20 0.28 -53.12
CA THR A 25 27.87 1.60 -52.57
C THR A 25 27.53 1.51 -51.08
N CYS A 26 26.86 0.43 -50.66
CA CYS A 26 26.60 0.16 -49.26
C CYS A 26 27.90 -0.01 -48.45
N THR A 27 28.84 -0.83 -48.93
CA THR A 27 30.11 -1.07 -48.24
C THR A 27 30.97 0.19 -48.20
N CYS A 28 31.06 0.96 -49.28
CA CYS A 28 31.76 2.25 -49.28
C CYS A 28 31.18 3.23 -48.25
N CYS A 29 29.85 3.36 -48.16
CA CYS A 29 29.22 4.20 -47.14
C CYS A 29 29.57 3.72 -45.73
N LEU A 30 29.46 2.42 -45.45
CA LEU A 30 29.78 1.86 -44.13
C LEU A 30 31.24 2.05 -43.73
N ILE A 31 32.18 1.88 -44.67
CA ILE A 31 33.60 2.10 -44.40
C ILE A 31 33.85 3.58 -44.13
N SER A 32 33.26 4.48 -44.94
CA SER A 32 33.44 5.92 -44.75
C SER A 32 32.88 6.41 -43.41
N THR A 33 31.74 5.87 -42.95
CA THR A 33 31.16 6.24 -41.66
C THR A 33 31.97 5.67 -40.50
N LYS A 34 32.43 4.42 -40.58
CA LYS A 34 33.32 3.84 -39.57
C LYS A 34 34.61 4.64 -39.42
N VAL A 35 35.30 4.90 -40.53
CA VAL A 35 36.52 5.72 -40.53
C VAL A 35 36.26 7.14 -40.01
N ALA A 36 35.08 7.71 -40.22
CA ALA A 36 34.72 9.02 -39.66
C ALA A 36 34.44 8.97 -38.14
N MET A 37 33.82 7.89 -37.65
CA MET A 37 33.53 7.68 -36.23
C MET A 37 34.78 7.34 -35.41
N ASP A 38 35.72 6.60 -35.99
CA ASP A 38 36.97 6.21 -35.33
C ASP A 38 37.96 7.37 -35.20
N LYS A 39 37.76 8.47 -35.95
CA LYS A 39 38.59 9.67 -35.83
C LYS A 39 38.31 10.34 -34.48
N PRO A 40 39.32 10.56 -33.62
CA PRO A 40 39.13 11.25 -32.35
C PRO A 40 38.62 12.66 -32.62
N THR A 41 37.60 13.11 -31.88
CA THR A 41 37.01 14.45 -32.00
C THR A 41 37.22 15.30 -30.75
N GLY A 42 37.37 16.61 -30.94
CA GLY A 42 37.37 17.59 -29.86
C GLY A 42 38.52 17.41 -28.87
N SER A 43 38.17 17.23 -27.60
CA SER A 43 39.11 17.18 -26.48
C SER A 43 40.09 16.00 -26.52
N ALA A 44 39.72 14.90 -27.19
CA ALA A 44 40.60 13.74 -27.36
C ALA A 44 41.82 14.07 -28.24
N ILE A 45 41.65 14.91 -29.26
CA ILE A 45 42.76 15.36 -30.12
C ILE A 45 43.73 16.22 -29.31
N THR A 46 43.22 17.15 -28.50
CA THR A 46 44.05 18.04 -27.68
C THR A 46 44.80 17.32 -26.56
N ALA A 47 44.26 16.20 -26.07
CA ALA A 47 44.93 15.37 -25.06
C ALA A 47 46.04 14.48 -25.66
N ALA A 48 45.95 14.13 -26.94
CA ALA A 48 46.95 13.32 -27.66
C ALA A 48 48.06 14.16 -28.33
N THR A 49 47.99 15.49 -28.23
CA THR A 49 49.00 16.38 -28.80
C THR A 49 50.15 16.64 -27.83
N ASP A 50 51.08 15.69 -27.71
CA ASP A 50 52.32 15.89 -26.97
C ASP A 50 53.37 16.65 -27.79
N SER A 51 54.24 17.38 -27.10
CA SER A 51 55.33 18.15 -27.71
C SER A 51 56.43 17.28 -28.33
N ALA A 52 56.51 16.00 -27.97
CA ALA A 52 57.50 15.05 -28.50
C ALA A 52 57.34 14.79 -30.02
N THR A 53 56.10 14.79 -30.52
CA THR A 53 55.79 14.47 -31.93
C THR A 53 55.71 15.73 -32.81
N ALA A 54 56.16 16.89 -32.32
CA ALA A 54 56.01 18.18 -33.00
C ALA A 54 56.71 18.23 -34.37
N HIS A 55 57.87 17.57 -34.50
CA HIS A 55 58.66 17.56 -35.74
C HIS A 55 58.00 16.74 -36.85
N GLU A 56 57.44 15.57 -36.53
CA GLU A 56 56.76 14.67 -37.48
C GLU A 56 55.46 15.27 -38.03
N ARG A 57 54.85 16.19 -37.27
CA ARG A 57 53.59 16.87 -37.63
C ARG A 57 53.81 18.18 -38.39
N THR A 58 55.04 18.51 -38.78
CA THR A 58 55.32 19.72 -39.56
C THR A 58 54.78 19.57 -40.99
N GLN A 59 54.04 20.57 -41.46
CA GLN A 59 53.37 20.53 -42.76
C GLN A 59 53.74 21.75 -43.59
N PHE A 60 53.89 21.54 -44.90
CA PHE A 60 54.08 22.63 -45.86
C PHE A 60 52.77 22.84 -46.61
N ILE A 61 52.18 24.03 -46.44
CA ILE A 61 50.93 24.41 -47.09
C ILE A 61 51.28 25.42 -48.18
N ARG A 62 50.79 25.16 -49.39
CA ARG A 62 50.85 26.14 -50.48
C ARG A 62 49.64 27.06 -50.39
N TYR A 63 49.90 28.34 -50.20
CA TYR A 63 48.90 29.39 -50.06
C TYR A 63 48.99 30.36 -51.23
N THR A 64 47.84 30.64 -51.85
CA THR A 64 47.69 31.66 -52.89
C THR A 64 46.99 32.85 -52.24
N PRO A 65 47.67 33.99 -52.03
CA PRO A 65 47.06 35.18 -51.42
C PRO A 65 46.06 35.84 -52.36
N ASN A 66 45.01 36.44 -51.79
CA ASN A 66 44.10 37.32 -52.52
C ASN A 66 44.80 38.64 -52.84
N GLU A 67 44.51 39.24 -53.99
CA GLU A 67 45.17 40.46 -54.50
C GLU A 67 44.98 41.67 -53.58
N ASN A 68 43.85 41.75 -52.90
CA ASN A 68 43.52 42.83 -51.96
C ASN A 68 44.04 42.60 -50.53
N ALA A 69 44.76 41.50 -50.28
CA ALA A 69 45.25 41.19 -48.95
C ALA A 69 46.53 41.98 -48.60
N PRO A 70 46.70 42.41 -47.34
CA PRO A 70 47.92 43.11 -46.91
C PRO A 70 49.14 42.20 -47.10
N GLY A 71 50.17 42.70 -47.79
CA GLY A 71 51.40 41.95 -48.08
C GLY A 71 51.37 41.11 -49.37
N TYR A 72 50.37 41.28 -50.25
CA TYR A 72 50.40 40.74 -51.62
C TYR A 72 51.61 41.28 -52.39
N ASN A 73 52.35 40.39 -53.05
CA ASN A 73 53.49 40.75 -53.88
C ASN A 73 53.25 40.16 -55.28
N PRO A 74 53.15 40.99 -56.35
CA PRO A 74 52.88 40.50 -57.70
C PRO A 74 53.99 39.60 -58.26
N GLN A 75 55.21 39.68 -57.71
CA GLN A 75 56.34 38.82 -58.12
C GLN A 75 56.30 37.42 -57.47
N ALA A 76 55.51 37.23 -56.42
CA ALA A 76 55.37 35.96 -55.70
C ALA A 76 53.88 35.60 -55.57
N SER A 77 53.34 35.05 -56.65
CA SER A 77 51.92 34.68 -56.77
C SER A 77 51.49 33.57 -55.80
N GLN A 78 52.43 32.75 -55.31
CA GLN A 78 52.18 31.67 -54.35
C GLN A 78 53.24 31.66 -53.24
N ARG A 79 52.84 31.25 -52.04
CA ARG A 79 53.69 31.16 -50.86
C ARG A 79 53.62 29.75 -50.27
N ILE A 80 54.75 29.21 -49.85
CA ILE A 80 54.81 27.93 -49.13
C ILE A 80 55.04 28.23 -47.66
N ILE A 81 54.06 27.88 -46.82
CA ILE A 81 54.07 28.13 -45.39
C ILE A 81 54.39 26.84 -44.66
N ARG A 82 55.42 26.85 -43.82
CA ARG A 82 55.73 25.74 -42.92
C ARG A 82 54.96 25.91 -41.61
N MET A 83 53.93 25.10 -41.41
CA MET A 83 53.18 25.02 -40.17
C MET A 83 53.91 24.08 -39.20
N VAL A 84 54.30 24.61 -38.05
CA VAL A 84 54.94 23.85 -36.97
C VAL A 84 54.04 23.93 -35.74
N PRO A 85 53.63 22.80 -35.14
CA PRO A 85 52.86 22.84 -33.89
C PRO A 85 53.70 23.45 -32.77
N LYS A 86 53.09 24.32 -31.97
CA LYS A 86 53.78 24.94 -30.83
C LYS A 86 54.04 23.88 -29.75
N GLN A 87 55.26 23.84 -29.23
CA GLN A 87 55.62 23.02 -28.08
C GLN A 87 54.83 23.45 -26.84
N ILE A 88 54.13 22.48 -26.22
CA ILE A 88 53.33 22.66 -25.00
C ILE A 88 54.20 22.25 -23.79
N ASP A 89 54.15 23.06 -22.74
CA ASP A 89 54.80 22.77 -21.46
C ASP A 89 53.98 21.72 -20.68
N PRO A 90 54.58 20.57 -20.31
CA PRO A 90 53.87 19.51 -19.58
C PRO A 90 53.41 19.94 -18.17
N MET A 91 54.01 20.97 -17.58
CA MET A 91 53.66 21.46 -16.23
C MET A 91 52.68 22.63 -16.25
N GLN A 92 52.24 23.07 -17.44
CA GLN A 92 51.32 24.19 -17.56
C GLN A 92 49.86 23.78 -17.21
N PRO A 93 49.17 24.52 -16.32
CA PRO A 93 47.78 24.22 -15.97
C PRO A 93 46.79 24.58 -17.11
N PRO A 94 45.55 24.04 -17.07
CA PRO A 94 44.52 24.37 -18.05
C PRO A 94 44.23 25.88 -18.14
N LYS A 95 44.32 26.44 -19.35
CA LYS A 95 44.23 27.89 -19.58
C LYS A 95 42.82 28.48 -19.47
N HIS A 96 41.76 27.69 -19.71
CA HIS A 96 40.39 28.20 -19.88
C HIS A 96 39.40 27.60 -18.87
N MET A 97 38.47 28.42 -18.36
CA MET A 97 37.39 28.00 -17.47
C MET A 97 36.17 27.49 -18.27
N HIS A 98 35.49 26.47 -17.77
CA HIS A 98 34.26 25.96 -18.37
C HIS A 98 33.08 26.94 -18.19
N ARG A 99 32.41 27.30 -19.30
CA ARG A 99 31.19 28.12 -19.30
C ARG A 99 30.02 27.32 -19.89
N LYS A 100 28.86 27.32 -19.24
CA LYS A 100 27.64 26.68 -19.76
C LYS A 100 26.91 27.66 -20.70
N ALA A 101 26.77 27.27 -21.95
CA ALA A 101 25.99 28.02 -22.94
C ALA A 101 24.52 27.52 -22.96
N PRO A 102 23.53 28.39 -23.21
CA PRO A 102 22.17 27.95 -23.49
C PRO A 102 22.15 27.10 -24.78
N ARG A 103 21.10 26.29 -24.93
CA ARG A 103 20.91 25.50 -26.15
C ARG A 103 20.83 26.45 -27.35
N GLY A 104 21.56 26.12 -28.42
CA GLY A 104 21.52 26.87 -29.67
C GLY A 104 20.12 26.92 -30.28
N PRO A 105 19.90 27.78 -31.29
CA PRO A 105 18.64 27.80 -32.03
C PRO A 105 18.34 26.40 -32.59
N ALA A 106 17.06 26.04 -32.63
CA ALA A 106 16.64 24.83 -33.32
C ALA A 106 16.95 24.98 -34.83
N GLU A 107 17.24 23.86 -35.48
CA GLU A 107 17.27 23.81 -36.94
C GLU A 107 15.92 24.23 -37.52
N ASP A 108 15.92 24.72 -38.75
CA ASP A 108 14.69 25.17 -39.41
C ASP A 108 13.62 24.08 -39.33
N PRO A 109 12.39 24.42 -38.90
CA PRO A 109 11.37 23.41 -38.66
C PRO A 109 11.05 22.67 -39.96
N VAL A 110 11.15 21.36 -39.91
CA VAL A 110 10.78 20.49 -41.03
C VAL A 110 9.29 20.68 -41.33
N PRO A 111 8.88 20.83 -42.61
CA PRO A 111 7.48 20.97 -42.97
C PRO A 111 6.69 19.73 -42.55
N VAL A 112 5.63 19.94 -41.76
CA VAL A 112 4.76 18.85 -41.31
C VAL A 112 3.66 18.61 -42.34
N LEU A 113 3.79 17.54 -43.11
CA LEU A 113 2.87 17.17 -44.20
C LEU A 113 1.71 16.31 -43.68
N HIS A 114 0.82 16.90 -42.88
CA HIS A 114 -0.42 16.24 -42.47
C HIS A 114 -1.44 16.18 -43.63
N ALA A 115 -2.37 15.24 -43.53
CA ALA A 115 -3.61 15.32 -44.31
C ALA A 115 -4.39 16.60 -43.95
N PRO A 116 -5.29 17.09 -44.82
CA PRO A 116 -6.17 18.20 -44.47
C PRO A 116 -6.92 17.92 -43.16
N PRO A 117 -7.05 18.92 -42.26
CA PRO A 117 -7.68 18.69 -40.96
C PRO A 117 -9.16 18.33 -41.14
N GLU A 118 -9.56 17.23 -40.54
CA GLU A 118 -10.97 16.83 -40.48
C GLU A 118 -11.73 17.76 -39.53
N LYS A 119 -12.97 18.09 -39.91
CA LYS A 119 -13.82 18.96 -39.10
C LYS A 119 -14.40 18.16 -37.94
N LEU A 120 -13.94 18.44 -36.73
CA LEU A 120 -14.49 17.86 -35.51
C LEU A 120 -15.98 18.23 -35.35
N SER A 121 -16.82 17.22 -35.11
CA SER A 121 -18.24 17.46 -34.81
C SER A 121 -18.41 18.18 -33.46
N LYS A 122 -19.60 18.75 -33.20
CA LYS A 122 -19.88 19.39 -31.90
C LYS A 122 -19.97 18.34 -30.79
N GLU A 123 -20.60 17.21 -31.08
CA GLU A 123 -20.82 16.10 -30.15
C GLU A 123 -19.50 15.49 -29.68
N GLU A 124 -18.56 15.23 -30.59
CA GLU A 124 -17.24 14.71 -30.22
C GLU A 124 -16.50 15.69 -29.30
N ARG A 125 -16.57 16.98 -29.61
CA ARG A 125 -15.91 18.01 -28.79
C ARG A 125 -16.49 18.09 -27.39
N GLU A 126 -17.81 17.98 -27.27
CA GLU A 126 -18.51 17.99 -25.99
C GLU A 126 -18.22 16.72 -25.18
N ALA A 127 -18.16 15.55 -25.83
CA ALA A 127 -17.79 14.30 -25.20
C ALA A 127 -16.37 14.32 -24.62
N TRP A 128 -15.45 15.04 -25.28
CA TRP A 128 -14.08 15.23 -24.82
C TRP A 128 -13.88 16.45 -23.91
N ASN A 129 -14.96 17.11 -23.47
CA ASN A 129 -14.85 18.22 -22.52
C ASN A 129 -14.59 17.70 -21.11
N VAL A 130 -13.33 17.78 -20.67
CA VAL A 130 -12.92 17.34 -19.33
C VAL A 130 -13.34 18.38 -18.28
N PRO A 131 -14.15 18.02 -17.27
CA PRO A 131 -14.57 18.96 -16.23
C PRO A 131 -13.39 19.38 -15.34
N ALA A 132 -13.49 20.56 -14.73
CA ALA A 132 -12.45 21.09 -13.86
C ALA A 132 -12.22 20.19 -12.62
N CYS A 133 -10.96 19.91 -12.32
CA CYS A 133 -10.58 19.11 -11.16
C CYS A 133 -10.71 19.92 -9.86
N ILE A 134 -11.79 19.69 -9.11
CA ILE A 134 -11.98 20.24 -7.77
C ILE A 134 -11.56 19.17 -6.75
N SER A 135 -10.43 19.40 -6.07
CA SER A 135 -9.93 18.45 -5.08
C SER A 135 -10.43 18.78 -3.66
N ASN A 136 -10.70 17.74 -2.87
CA ASN A 136 -11.10 17.89 -1.46
C ASN A 136 -9.94 18.24 -0.52
N TRP A 137 -8.69 18.06 -0.95
CA TRP A 137 -7.50 18.26 -0.10
C TRP A 137 -6.68 19.52 -0.43
N LYS A 138 -6.49 19.86 -1.70
CA LYS A 138 -5.57 20.92 -2.13
C LYS A 138 -6.28 22.00 -2.92
N ASN A 139 -6.02 23.25 -2.54
CA ASN A 139 -6.45 24.44 -3.24
C ASN A 139 -5.29 25.45 -3.27
N THR A 140 -4.36 25.26 -4.21
CA THR A 140 -3.11 26.02 -4.27
C THR A 140 -3.32 27.51 -4.51
N ARG A 141 -4.39 27.87 -5.22
CA ARG A 141 -4.74 29.26 -5.54
C ARG A 141 -5.77 29.86 -4.57
N GLY A 142 -6.26 29.09 -3.61
CA GLY A 142 -7.19 29.58 -2.58
C GLY A 142 -8.57 29.99 -3.08
N TYR A 143 -9.08 29.42 -4.18
CA TYR A 143 -10.41 29.77 -4.71
C TYR A 143 -11.54 29.46 -3.71
N THR A 144 -12.51 30.36 -3.60
CA THR A 144 -13.75 30.15 -2.84
C THR A 144 -14.74 29.36 -3.70
N ILE A 145 -14.75 28.05 -3.52
CA ILE A 145 -15.60 27.12 -4.29
C ILE A 145 -16.86 26.81 -3.47
N PRO A 146 -18.07 26.93 -4.06
CA PRO A 146 -19.31 26.61 -3.38
C PRO A 146 -19.40 25.10 -3.06
N LEU A 147 -20.23 24.77 -2.07
CA LEU A 147 -20.30 23.42 -1.50
C LEU A 147 -20.80 22.38 -2.51
N ASP A 148 -21.75 22.76 -3.38
CA ASP A 148 -22.28 21.89 -4.43
C ASP A 148 -21.17 21.38 -5.36
N LYS A 149 -20.28 22.28 -5.82
CA LYS A 149 -19.18 21.91 -6.72
C LYS A 149 -18.06 21.14 -6.03
N ARG A 150 -17.89 21.30 -4.71
CA ARG A 150 -16.96 20.48 -3.91
C ARG A 150 -17.47 19.06 -3.73
N LEU A 151 -18.76 18.90 -3.50
CA LEU A 151 -19.39 17.60 -3.30
C LEU A 151 -19.73 16.88 -4.61
N ALA A 152 -19.81 17.61 -5.73
CA ALA A 152 -20.19 17.05 -7.03
C ALA A 152 -19.31 15.88 -7.50
N ALA A 153 -18.01 15.89 -7.14
CA ALA A 153 -17.09 14.80 -7.49
C ALA A 153 -17.13 13.64 -6.48
N ASP A 154 -17.81 13.80 -5.34
CA ASP A 154 -17.88 12.78 -4.30
C ASP A 154 -18.98 11.76 -4.67
N GLY A 155 -18.57 10.70 -5.37
CA GLY A 155 -19.45 9.60 -5.79
C GLY A 155 -20.06 8.78 -4.64
N ARG A 156 -20.04 9.27 -3.40
CA ARG A 156 -20.71 8.65 -2.25
C ARG A 156 -22.22 8.61 -2.41
N GLY A 157 -22.81 9.60 -3.09
CA GLY A 157 -24.24 9.62 -3.37
C GLY A 157 -24.70 8.62 -4.44
N LEU A 158 -23.77 8.11 -5.27
CA LEU A 158 -24.02 7.06 -6.26
C LEU A 158 -23.67 5.67 -5.73
N ARG A 159 -23.22 5.55 -4.47
CA ARG A 159 -23.17 4.25 -3.82
C ARG A 159 -24.60 3.90 -3.43
N ASP A 160 -25.28 3.25 -4.37
CA ASP A 160 -26.58 2.63 -4.16
C ASP A 160 -26.52 1.90 -2.82
N ASP A 161 -27.36 2.40 -1.91
CA ASP A 161 -27.96 1.78 -0.74
C ASP A 161 -27.09 0.76 -0.03
N ALA A 162 -26.73 1.06 1.23
CA ALA A 162 -26.17 0.08 2.16
C ALA A 162 -27.10 -1.14 2.25
N THR A 163 -26.95 -2.05 1.30
CA THR A 163 -27.81 -3.19 1.08
C THR A 163 -27.37 -4.19 2.11
N ILE A 164 -28.10 -4.22 3.22
CA ILE A 164 -27.80 -5.09 4.35
C ILE A 164 -28.16 -6.52 3.93
N ASN A 165 -27.25 -7.45 4.19
CA ASN A 165 -27.47 -8.87 3.92
C ASN A 165 -28.65 -9.41 4.76
N PRO A 166 -29.63 -10.13 4.17
CA PRO A 166 -30.76 -10.70 4.90
C PRO A 166 -30.37 -11.69 6.01
N ASN A 167 -29.16 -12.26 5.97
CA ASN A 167 -28.64 -13.11 7.04
C ASN A 167 -28.55 -12.39 8.40
N PHE A 168 -28.44 -11.05 8.42
CA PHE A 168 -28.50 -10.29 9.66
C PHE A 168 -29.87 -10.36 10.33
N ALA A 169 -30.96 -10.41 9.54
CA ALA A 169 -32.31 -10.61 10.07
C ALA A 169 -32.43 -12.02 10.69
N VAL A 170 -32.04 -13.06 9.93
CA VAL A 170 -32.04 -14.46 10.40
C VAL A 170 -31.21 -14.62 11.68
N LEU A 171 -30.04 -13.98 11.74
CA LEU A 171 -29.20 -14.01 12.94
C LEU A 171 -29.92 -13.38 14.14
N SER A 172 -30.50 -12.19 13.97
CA SER A 172 -31.21 -11.51 15.05
C SER A 172 -32.42 -12.30 15.57
N GLU A 173 -33.15 -12.95 14.68
CA GLU A 173 -34.28 -13.83 15.04
C GLU A 173 -33.80 -15.07 15.79
N SER A 174 -32.74 -15.72 15.31
CA SER A 174 -32.19 -16.91 15.96
C SER A 174 -31.72 -16.62 17.39
N LEU A 175 -31.10 -15.46 17.62
CA LEU A 175 -30.67 -15.00 18.94
C LEU A 175 -31.87 -14.72 19.85
N TYR A 176 -32.95 -14.13 19.31
CA TYR A 176 -34.17 -13.88 20.08
C TYR A 176 -34.84 -15.19 20.53
N VAL A 177 -34.89 -16.19 19.64
CA VAL A 177 -35.41 -17.53 19.96
C VAL A 177 -34.54 -18.22 21.01
N ALA A 178 -33.22 -18.20 20.84
CA ALA A 178 -32.28 -18.79 21.78
C ALA A 178 -32.37 -18.15 23.18
N GLU A 179 -32.51 -16.82 23.25
CA GLU A 179 -32.69 -16.11 24.52
C GLU A 179 -33.99 -16.55 25.23
N ARG A 180 -35.09 -16.64 24.49
CA ARG A 180 -36.38 -17.06 25.05
C ARG A 180 -36.31 -18.48 25.62
N GLN A 181 -35.70 -19.42 24.88
CA GLN A 181 -35.49 -20.79 25.33
C GLN A 181 -34.64 -20.84 26.61
N ALA A 182 -33.52 -20.11 26.63
CA ALA A 182 -32.66 -20.05 27.82
C ALA A 182 -33.40 -19.51 29.05
N ARG A 183 -34.25 -18.49 28.91
CA ARG A 183 -35.06 -17.96 30.01
C ARG A 183 -36.11 -18.97 30.49
N GLU A 184 -36.75 -19.69 29.58
CA GLU A 184 -37.73 -20.74 29.92
C GLU A 184 -37.07 -21.93 30.64
N GLU A 185 -35.89 -22.36 30.20
CA GLU A 185 -35.09 -23.38 30.90
C GLU A 185 -34.70 -22.94 32.32
N VAL A 186 -34.27 -21.69 32.49
CA VAL A 186 -33.94 -21.17 33.82
C VAL A 186 -35.18 -21.10 34.72
N ARG A 187 -36.31 -20.64 34.19
CA ARG A 187 -37.58 -20.59 34.94
C ARG A 187 -38.05 -21.98 35.36
N THR A 188 -38.01 -22.95 34.47
CA THR A 188 -38.43 -24.33 34.75
C THR A 188 -37.50 -24.99 35.75
N ARG A 189 -36.17 -24.86 35.60
CA ARG A 189 -35.18 -25.34 36.59
C ARG A 189 -35.41 -24.71 37.97
N ALA A 190 -35.62 -23.39 38.03
CA ALA A 190 -35.90 -22.70 39.28
C ALA A 190 -37.22 -23.16 39.93
N ALA A 191 -38.27 -23.44 39.14
CA ALA A 191 -39.53 -23.96 39.66
C ALA A 191 -39.39 -25.39 40.21
N VAL A 192 -38.66 -26.27 39.51
CA VAL A 192 -38.38 -27.64 39.99
C VAL A 192 -37.52 -27.60 41.26
N GLN A 193 -36.46 -26.78 41.28
CA GLN A 193 -35.62 -26.62 42.47
C GLN A 193 -36.42 -26.12 43.67
N LYS A 194 -37.34 -25.15 43.47
CA LYS A 194 -38.25 -24.69 44.53
C LYS A 194 -39.14 -25.82 45.05
N ARG A 195 -39.72 -26.65 44.17
CA ARG A 195 -40.53 -27.81 44.57
C ARG A 195 -39.70 -28.81 45.39
N LEU A 196 -38.51 -29.17 44.93
CA LEU A 196 -37.62 -30.07 45.66
C LEU A 196 -37.23 -29.53 47.05
N VAL A 197 -37.00 -28.22 47.17
CA VAL A 197 -36.72 -27.59 48.47
C VAL A 197 -37.94 -27.63 49.39
N LEU A 198 -39.15 -27.39 48.86
CA LEU A 198 -40.40 -27.51 49.64
C LEU A 198 -40.64 -28.96 50.08
N ASP A 199 -40.44 -29.93 49.20
CA ASP A 199 -40.58 -31.36 49.51
C ASP A 199 -39.55 -31.80 50.56
N GLN A 200 -38.29 -31.33 50.47
CA GLN A 200 -37.26 -31.59 51.48
C GLN A 200 -37.62 -30.94 52.83
N ARG A 201 -38.22 -29.75 52.81
CA ARG A 201 -38.70 -29.08 54.02
C ARG A 201 -39.86 -29.85 54.66
N GLN A 202 -40.83 -30.30 53.87
CA GLN A 202 -41.95 -31.13 54.33
C GLN A 202 -41.46 -32.44 54.96
N ARG A 203 -40.56 -33.17 54.27
CA ARG A 203 -39.95 -34.39 54.82
C ARG A 203 -39.25 -34.14 56.15
N ARG A 204 -38.50 -33.04 56.28
CA ARG A 204 -37.87 -32.65 57.56
C ARG A 204 -38.91 -32.32 58.64
N GLU A 205 -40.01 -31.65 58.30
CA GLU A 205 -41.10 -31.36 59.23
C GLU A 205 -41.80 -32.64 59.70
N ASP A 206 -42.00 -33.63 58.81
CA ASP A 206 -42.57 -34.94 59.15
C ASP A 206 -41.60 -35.79 60.00
N GLU A 207 -40.31 -35.83 59.66
CA GLU A 207 -39.26 -36.47 60.47
C GLU A 207 -39.24 -35.90 61.90
N LEU A 208 -39.35 -34.57 62.05
CA LEU A 208 -39.41 -33.91 63.36
C LEU A 208 -40.70 -34.25 64.11
N ARG A 209 -41.85 -34.36 63.43
CA ARG A 209 -43.12 -34.79 64.03
C ARG A 209 -43.07 -36.23 64.52
N GLU A 210 -42.50 -37.14 63.75
CA GLU A 210 -42.33 -38.54 64.16
C GLU A 210 -41.42 -38.67 65.38
N LEU A 211 -40.33 -37.90 65.43
CA LEU A 211 -39.45 -37.84 66.60
C LEU A 211 -40.15 -37.26 67.84
N ALA A 212 -40.98 -36.23 67.67
CA ALA A 212 -41.79 -35.65 68.75
C ALA A 212 -42.82 -36.66 69.27
N ILE A 213 -43.60 -37.30 68.39
CA ILE A 213 -44.55 -38.36 68.74
C ILE A 213 -43.82 -39.48 69.48
N ARG A 214 -42.70 -39.98 68.95
CA ARG A 214 -41.88 -41.01 69.60
C ARG A 214 -41.43 -40.61 71.00
N ARG A 215 -41.03 -39.34 71.18
CA ARG A 215 -40.64 -38.80 72.48
C ARG A 215 -41.83 -38.73 73.44
N ASP A 216 -42.98 -38.24 72.99
CA ASP A 216 -44.21 -38.17 73.78
C ASP A 216 -44.69 -39.56 74.22
N TRP A 217 -44.63 -40.58 73.33
CA TRP A 217 -44.91 -41.97 73.70
C TRP A 217 -43.91 -42.52 74.72
N SER A 218 -42.62 -42.14 74.62
CA SER A 218 -41.61 -42.53 75.63
C SER A 218 -41.81 -41.81 76.96
N ASP A 219 -42.29 -40.56 76.93
CA ASP A 219 -42.60 -39.74 78.11
C ASP A 219 -43.88 -40.25 78.82
N LEU A 220 -44.85 -40.83 78.09
CA LEU A 220 -45.96 -41.59 78.70
C LEU A 220 -45.50 -42.95 79.26
N MET A 221 -44.50 -43.59 78.64
CA MET A 221 -44.02 -44.91 79.05
C MET A 221 -43.17 -44.88 80.33
N TRP A 222 -42.45 -43.78 80.62
CA TRP A 222 -41.78 -43.60 81.92
C TRP A 222 -42.74 -43.19 83.04
N GLU A 223 -43.84 -42.47 82.75
CA GLU A 223 -44.89 -42.16 83.74
C GLU A 223 -45.71 -43.41 84.15
N VAL A 224 -45.83 -44.42 83.28
CA VAL A 224 -46.47 -45.72 83.61
C VAL A 224 -45.48 -46.74 84.20
N MET A 225 -44.17 -46.48 84.13
CA MET A 225 -43.11 -47.35 84.69
C MET A 225 -42.35 -46.75 85.88
N PRO A 226 -43.02 -46.42 87.00
CA PRO A 226 -42.39 -46.47 88.31
C PRO A 226 -43.08 -47.54 89.16
N THR A 227 -42.80 -48.83 88.92
CA THR A 227 -42.99 -49.88 89.95
C THR A 227 -42.40 -51.26 89.58
N ALA A 228 -42.07 -51.55 88.32
CA ALA A 228 -41.79 -52.94 87.91
C ALA A 228 -40.33 -53.34 87.60
N VAL A 229 -39.32 -52.47 87.74
CA VAL A 229 -37.91 -52.83 87.38
C VAL A 229 -36.89 -52.61 88.53
N LEU A 230 -37.35 -52.45 89.77
CA LEU A 230 -36.46 -52.22 90.92
C LEU A 230 -36.47 -53.34 91.96
N LEU A 231 -36.60 -54.61 91.54
CA LEU A 231 -36.27 -55.78 92.36
C LEU A 231 -35.82 -56.97 91.51
N LEU A 232 -34.50 -57.07 91.28
CA LEU A 232 -33.66 -58.26 91.02
C LEU A 232 -32.42 -57.73 90.26
N LEU A 233 -31.18 -57.69 90.71
CA LEU A 233 -30.45 -58.19 91.86
C LEU A 233 -29.18 -57.30 92.00
N PRO A 234 -28.56 -57.23 93.18
CA PRO A 234 -27.43 -56.35 93.47
C PRO A 234 -26.08 -56.95 93.03
N GLY A 235 -25.11 -56.06 92.79
CA GLY A 235 -23.69 -56.34 92.99
C GLY A 235 -22.90 -56.76 91.76
N MET A 236 -22.28 -55.79 91.08
CA MET A 236 -20.82 -55.70 90.97
C MET A 236 -20.45 -54.27 90.59
N GLU A 237 -19.86 -53.56 91.55
CA GLU A 237 -19.06 -52.38 91.27
C GLU A 237 -17.77 -52.75 90.51
N LEU A 238 -17.13 -51.71 89.98
CA LEU A 238 -15.70 -51.65 89.59
C LEU A 238 -15.35 -52.18 88.19
N CYS A 239 -15.73 -51.41 87.16
CA CYS A 239 -14.75 -51.01 86.14
C CYS A 239 -15.07 -49.57 85.71
N LEU A 240 -14.73 -48.61 86.57
CA LEU A 240 -13.61 -47.70 86.33
C LEU A 240 -13.67 -46.97 84.99
N ARG A 241 -14.04 -45.68 85.09
CA ARG A 241 -13.23 -44.56 84.59
C ARG A 241 -12.48 -44.84 83.27
N ARG A 242 -13.17 -44.66 82.15
CA ARG A 242 -12.53 -44.17 80.91
C ARG A 242 -13.58 -43.56 80.00
N LEU A 243 -13.30 -42.33 79.55
CA LEU A 243 -14.08 -41.49 78.63
C LEU A 243 -15.19 -40.60 79.22
N VAL A 244 -14.93 -40.03 80.40
CA VAL A 244 -15.03 -38.57 80.49
C VAL A 244 -13.66 -38.05 80.09
N ASP A 245 -13.52 -37.69 78.83
CA ASP A 245 -12.53 -36.76 78.24
C ASP A 245 -12.49 -36.99 76.73
N ARG A 246 -13.41 -36.32 76.04
CA ARG A 246 -13.19 -35.69 74.73
C ARG A 246 -14.29 -34.65 74.52
N THR A 247 -14.19 -33.60 75.33
CA THR A 247 -14.59 -32.27 74.92
C THR A 247 -13.66 -31.84 73.77
N VAL A 248 -14.23 -31.38 72.66
CA VAL A 248 -14.04 -30.04 72.09
C VAL A 248 -14.86 -29.95 70.79
N PRO A 249 -15.68 -28.90 70.64
CA PRO A 249 -16.48 -28.62 69.45
C PRO A 249 -15.65 -27.89 68.39
N LEU A 250 -15.88 -28.20 67.11
CA LEU A 250 -15.45 -27.36 65.99
C LEU A 250 -16.67 -26.86 65.23
N THR A 251 -17.22 -25.75 65.72
CA THR A 251 -17.99 -24.82 64.91
C THR A 251 -17.14 -23.59 64.62
N LYS A 252 -17.18 -23.17 63.34
CA LYS A 252 -16.76 -21.90 62.73
C LYS A 252 -15.27 -21.72 62.41
N MET A 253 -14.98 -21.62 61.10
CA MET A 253 -14.30 -20.53 60.38
C MET A 253 -14.68 -20.74 58.89
N MET A 254 -15.74 -20.11 58.40
CA MET A 254 -15.68 -18.88 57.61
C MET A 254 -14.55 -18.85 56.56
N THR A 255 -14.99 -18.75 55.31
CA THR A 255 -14.46 -17.91 54.23
C THR A 255 -13.06 -18.16 53.69
N THR A 256 -13.07 -18.45 52.38
CA THR A 256 -12.20 -17.99 51.28
C THR A 256 -11.50 -19.13 50.56
N LEU A 257 -12.01 -19.48 49.38
CA LEU A 257 -11.25 -20.08 48.27
C LEU A 257 -12.15 -20.16 47.03
N LEU A 258 -12.42 -19.01 46.41
CA LEU A 258 -12.75 -18.91 44.99
C LEU A 258 -12.64 -17.44 44.54
N LYS A 259 -11.39 -17.00 44.38
CA LYS A 259 -11.00 -15.92 43.47
C LYS A 259 -9.48 -15.96 43.27
N VAL A 260 -9.07 -16.83 42.35
CA VAL A 260 -8.21 -16.52 41.19
C VAL A 260 -8.72 -17.40 40.05
#